data_AF-A0A2D0IQ89-F1
#
_entry.id   AF-A0A2D0IQ89-F1
#
_cell.length_a   1.000
_cell.length_b   1.000
_cell.length_c   1.000
_cell.angle_alpha   90.00
_cell.angle_beta   90.00
_cell.angle_gamma   90.00
#
_symmetry.space_group_name_H-M   'P 1'
#
loop_
_entity.id
_entity.type
_entity.pdbx_description
1 polymer ?
#
loop_
_entity_poly.entity_id
_entity_poly.type
_entity_poly.pdbx_seq_one_letter_code
_entity_poly.pdbx_strand_id
1 'polypeptide(L)'
;MCTVIYAETDAYAETLAQFYRQGLDVEAVKNMMHSFGVNTDGKSNAMVEGSQNAFMTHTAIGTPDTCYKQLTGLMRTCELDGVMLIFPDYITGLKIFGDRILPKLREEFA
;
A
#
# COMPACT_ATOMS: atom_id res chain seq x y z
N MET A 1 0.20 8.44 1.84
CA MET A 1 -0.86 7.41 1.66
C MET A 1 -0.20 6.04 1.74
N CYS A 2 -0.85 5.08 2.40
CA CYS A 2 -0.35 3.71 2.52
C CYS A 2 -1.45 2.70 2.18
N THR A 3 -1.20 1.81 1.23
CA THR A 3 -2.09 0.68 0.93
C THR A 3 -1.71 -0.49 1.83
N VAL A 4 -2.66 -1.00 2.59
CA VAL A 4 -2.45 -2.08 3.56
C VAL A 4 -3.05 -3.37 3.02
N ILE A 5 -2.20 -4.38 2.82
CA ILE A 5 -2.61 -5.71 2.36
C ILE A 5 -2.28 -6.69 3.47
N TYR A 6 -3.31 -7.18 4.14
CA TYR A 6 -3.15 -8.16 5.22
C TYR A 6 -3.48 -9.56 4.72
N ALA A 7 -2.86 -10.56 5.35
CA ALA A 7 -3.30 -11.94 5.29
C ALA A 7 -2.94 -12.67 6.59
N GLU A 8 -3.33 -13.94 6.70
CA GLU A 8 -3.02 -14.78 7.86
C GLU A 8 -1.51 -15.06 8.00
N THR A 9 -0.77 -15.00 6.89
CA THR A 9 0.70 -15.16 6.85
C THR A 9 1.31 -14.11 5.94
N ASP A 10 2.57 -13.75 6.18
CA ASP A 10 3.30 -12.80 5.33
C ASP A 10 3.42 -13.31 3.88
N ALA A 11 3.69 -14.61 3.72
CA ALA A 11 3.79 -15.24 2.40
C ALA A 11 2.46 -15.16 1.61
N TYR A 12 1.33 -15.33 2.30
CA TYR A 12 0.04 -15.20 1.65
C TYR A 12 -0.28 -13.74 1.31
N ALA A 13 0.06 -12.78 2.17
CA ALA A 13 -0.11 -11.36 1.88
C ALA A 13 0.71 -10.93 0.64
N GLU A 14 1.94 -11.42 0.51
CA GLU A 14 2.76 -11.15 -0.67
C GLU A 14 2.17 -11.82 -1.93
N THR A 15 1.60 -13.03 -1.79
CA THR A 15 0.89 -13.68 -2.89
C THR A 15 -0.32 -12.86 -3.35
N LEU A 16 -1.09 -12.29 -2.43
CA LEU A 16 -2.20 -11.38 -2.76
C LEU A 16 -1.70 -10.09 -3.42
N ALA A 17 -0.63 -9.49 -2.90
CA ALA A 17 -0.01 -8.32 -3.52
C ALA A 17 0.44 -8.64 -4.95
N GLN A 18 1.05 -9.79 -5.17
CA GLN A 18 1.46 -10.25 -6.49
C GLN A 18 0.27 -10.52 -7.42
N PHE A 19 -0.82 -11.08 -6.90
CA PHE A 19 -2.05 -11.25 -7.65
C PHE A 19 -2.60 -9.91 -8.16
N TYR A 20 -2.62 -8.88 -7.31
CA TYR A 20 -3.01 -7.52 -7.74
C TYR A 20 -2.03 -6.92 -8.75
N ARG A 21 -0.72 -7.14 -8.59
CA ARG A 21 0.29 -6.73 -9.58
C ARG A 21 0.08 -7.37 -10.95
N GLN A 22 -0.27 -8.66 -10.97
CA GLN A 22 -0.56 -9.39 -12.21
C GLN A 22 -1.87 -8.93 -12.86
N GLY A 23 -2.85 -8.50 -12.06
CA GLY A 23 -4.12 -7.95 -12.53
C GLY A 23 -4.08 -6.47 -12.95
N LEU A 24 -2.89 -5.88 -13.11
CA LEU A 24 -2.72 -4.48 -13.46
C LEU A 24 -3.37 -4.14 -14.82
N ASP A 25 -4.30 -3.19 -14.82
CA ASP A 25 -4.84 -2.61 -16.05
C ASP A 25 -3.83 -1.61 -16.65
N VAL A 26 -2.97 -2.13 -17.52
CA VAL A 26 -1.88 -1.38 -18.16
C VAL A 26 -2.41 -0.21 -18.99
N GLU A 27 -3.56 -0.36 -19.65
CA GLU A 27 -4.11 0.70 -20.49
C GLU A 27 -4.69 1.84 -19.63
N ALA A 28 -5.39 1.51 -18.54
CA ALA A 28 -5.82 2.52 -17.57
C ALA A 28 -4.62 3.30 -16.99
N VAL A 29 -3.54 2.59 -16.65
CA VAL A 29 -2.31 3.23 -16.15
C VAL A 29 -1.69 4.15 -17.20
N LYS A 30 -1.58 3.73 -18.45
CA LYS A 30 -1.07 4.58 -19.55
C LYS A 30 -1.91 5.84 -19.71
N ASN A 31 -3.24 5.71 -19.71
CA ASN A 31 -4.16 6.85 -19.82
C ASN A 31 -4.03 7.82 -18.64
N MET A 32 -3.83 7.28 -17.44
CA MET A 32 -3.56 8.07 -16.25
C MET A 32 -2.22 8.82 -16.37
N MET A 33 -1.14 8.16 -16.79
CA MET A 33 0.17 8.81 -17.03
C MET A 33 0.07 9.93 -18.07
N HIS A 34 -0.62 9.67 -19.17
CA HIS A 34 -0.87 10.67 -20.21
C HIS A 34 -1.64 11.88 -19.67
N SER A 35 -2.64 11.64 -18.81
CA SER A 35 -3.40 12.71 -18.15
C SER A 35 -2.54 13.57 -17.21
N PHE A 36 -1.47 13.01 -16.66
CA PHE A 36 -0.47 13.75 -15.87
C PHE A 36 0.60 14.45 -16.72
N GLY A 37 0.48 14.44 -18.05
CA GLY A 37 1.44 15.06 -18.97
C GLY A 37 2.76 14.29 -19.09
N VAL A 38 2.80 13.04 -18.61
CA VAL A 38 3.96 12.16 -18.74
C VAL A 38 3.85 11.43 -20.08
N ASN A 39 4.63 11.87 -21.07
CA ASN A 39 4.76 11.14 -22.33
C ASN A 39 5.54 9.85 -22.09
N THR A 40 4.90 8.71 -22.29
CA THR A 40 5.47 7.36 -22.08
C THR A 40 6.51 6.96 -23.14
N ASP A 41 6.91 7.87 -24.03
CA ASP A 41 7.75 7.64 -25.20
C ASP A 41 9.25 7.43 -24.89
N GLY A 42 9.57 6.89 -23.71
CA GLY A 42 10.87 6.23 -23.48
C GLY A 42 11.86 6.89 -22.53
N LYS A 43 11.43 7.80 -21.65
CA LYS A 43 12.27 8.21 -20.48
C LYS A 43 11.62 7.75 -19.18
N SER A 44 12.22 6.75 -18.55
CA SER A 44 11.79 6.23 -17.25
C SER A 44 11.89 7.33 -16.19
N ASN A 45 10.75 7.71 -15.62
CA ASN A 45 10.65 8.54 -14.42
C ASN A 45 10.11 7.66 -13.28
N ALA A 46 10.33 8.06 -12.02
CA ALA A 46 9.85 7.33 -10.83
C ALA A 46 8.34 7.00 -10.86
N MET A 47 7.55 7.79 -11.60
CA MET A 47 6.12 7.54 -11.83
C MET A 47 5.86 6.36 -12.79
N VAL A 48 6.73 6.14 -13.79
CA VAL A 48 6.67 5.00 -14.71
C VAL A 48 7.07 3.72 -13.99
N GLU A 49 8.13 3.74 -13.17
CA GLU A 49 8.52 2.60 -12.33
C GLU A 49 7.48 2.29 -11.25
N GLY A 50 6.95 3.33 -10.58
CA GLY A 50 5.85 3.20 -9.63
C GLY A 50 4.56 2.69 -10.29
N SER A 51 4.35 2.99 -11.57
CA SER A 51 3.21 2.49 -12.36
C SER A 51 3.37 1.04 -12.83
N GLN A 52 4.60 0.51 -12.86
CA GLN A 52 4.83 -0.92 -13.09
C GLN A 52 4.49 -1.74 -11.84
N ASN A 53 4.48 -1.10 -10.67
CA ASN A 53 3.84 -1.64 -9.48
C ASN A 53 2.35 -1.30 -9.53
N ALA A 54 1.47 -2.27 -9.30
CA ALA A 54 0.02 -1.99 -9.20
C ALA A 54 -0.37 -1.04 -8.06
N PHE A 55 0.59 -0.61 -7.25
CA PHE A 55 0.41 0.32 -6.14
C PHE A 55 1.27 1.56 -6.38
N MET A 56 0.61 2.70 -6.57
CA MET A 56 1.28 4.01 -6.64
C MET A 56 1.49 4.66 -5.28
N THR A 57 1.21 3.94 -4.20
CA THR A 57 1.37 4.39 -2.81
C THR A 57 2.43 3.55 -2.11
N HIS A 58 2.92 4.02 -0.97
CA HIS A 58 3.61 3.13 -0.04
C HIS A 58 2.71 1.94 0.30
N THR A 59 3.29 0.76 0.53
CA THR A 59 2.53 -0.46 0.82
C THR A 59 2.97 -1.05 2.15
N ALA A 60 2.01 -1.45 2.97
CA ALA A 60 2.25 -2.31 4.12
C ALA A 60 1.67 -3.70 3.83
N ILE A 61 2.52 -4.71 3.70
CA ILE A 61 2.13 -6.05 3.24
C ILE A 61 2.57 -7.09 4.28
N GLY A 62 1.63 -7.89 4.79
CA GLY A 62 1.95 -8.98 5.72
C GLY A 62 0.82 -9.40 6.64
N THR A 63 1.16 -10.05 7.74
CA THR A 63 0.25 -10.25 8.88
C THR A 63 -0.12 -8.90 9.53
N PRO A 64 -1.19 -8.83 10.35
CA PRO A 64 -1.50 -7.60 11.08
C PRO A 64 -0.31 -7.05 11.91
N ASP A 65 0.51 -7.93 12.48
CA ASP A 65 1.67 -7.55 13.27
C ASP A 65 2.83 -7.03 12.40
N THR A 66 3.01 -7.61 11.21
CA THR A 66 3.95 -7.13 10.20
C THR A 66 3.54 -5.75 9.68
N CYS A 67 2.26 -5.58 9.32
CA CYS A 67 1.71 -4.29 8.88
C CYS A 67 1.82 -3.21 9.96
N TYR A 68 1.55 -3.55 11.23
CA TYR A 68 1.79 -2.66 12.37
C TYR A 68 3.25 -2.16 12.39
N LYS A 69 4.24 -3.07 12.35
CA LYS A 69 5.66 -2.70 12.36
C LYS A 69 6.04 -1.82 11.18
N GLN A 70 5.56 -2.13 9.98
CA GLN A 70 5.83 -1.33 8.78
C GLN A 70 5.22 0.07 8.87
N LEU A 71 3.97 0.18 9.35
CA LEU A 71 3.30 1.46 9.57
C LEU A 71 3.98 2.31 10.65
N THR A 72 4.33 1.71 11.78
CA THR A 72 5.12 2.37 12.83
C THR A 72 6.45 2.87 12.27
N GLY A 73 7.16 2.03 11.51
CA GLY A 73 8.41 2.40 10.86
C GLY A 73 8.24 3.62 9.95
N LEU A 74 7.23 3.61 9.09
CA LEU A 74 6.89 4.75 8.23
C LEU A 74 6.62 6.02 9.04
N MET A 75 5.79 5.94 10.07
CA MET A 75 5.42 7.11 10.88
C MET A 75 6.60 7.68 11.66
N ARG A 76 7.46 6.83 12.23
CA ARG A 76 8.65 7.28 12.97
C ARG A 76 9.73 7.84 12.05
N THR A 77 10.03 7.18 10.93
CA THR A 77 11.10 7.61 10.02
C THR A 77 10.74 8.89 9.29
N CYS A 78 9.46 9.09 8.98
CA CYS A 78 9.00 10.28 8.26
C CYS A 78 8.34 11.33 9.15
N GLU A 79 8.36 11.14 10.48
CA GLU A 79 7.78 12.05 11.48
C GLU A 79 6.33 12.45 11.13
N LEU A 80 5.52 11.45 10.76
CA LEU A 80 4.15 11.69 10.30
C LEU A 80 3.19 11.75 11.48
N ASP A 81 2.39 12.82 11.55
CA ASP A 81 1.27 12.93 12.51
C ASP A 81 0.08 12.04 12.15
N GLY A 82 0.03 11.55 10.91
CA GLY A 82 -1.05 10.69 10.43
C GLY A 82 -0.80 10.10 9.05
N VAL A 83 -1.49 9.00 8.76
CA VAL A 83 -1.39 8.29 7.49
C VAL A 83 -2.79 7.98 6.96
N MET A 84 -3.06 8.39 5.71
CA MET A 84 -4.24 7.94 4.98
C MET A 84 -4.05 6.49 4.53
N LEU A 85 -4.96 5.62 4.94
CA LEU A 85 -4.92 4.17 4.67
C LEU A 85 -5.90 3.77 3.56
N ILE A 86 -5.45 2.89 2.69
CA ILE A 86 -6.25 2.30 1.60
C ILE A 86 -6.22 0.78 1.78
N PHE A 87 -7.34 0.12 1.52
CA PHE A 87 -7.47 -1.33 1.62
C PHE A 87 -8.03 -1.90 0.31
N PRO A 88 -7.57 -3.08 -0.14
CA PRO A 88 -8.16 -3.75 -1.30
C PRO A 88 -9.60 -4.21 -1.01
N ASP A 89 -9.90 -4.57 0.25
CA ASP A 89 -11.25 -4.78 0.77
C ASP A 89 -11.42 -3.91 2.02
N TYR A 90 -12.28 -2.90 1.93
CA TYR A 90 -12.54 -1.97 3.02
C TYR A 90 -13.29 -2.60 4.19
N ILE A 91 -14.24 -3.51 3.95
CA ILE A 91 -15.03 -4.09 5.03
C ILE A 91 -14.13 -4.94 5.91
N THR A 92 -13.38 -5.84 5.28
CA THR A 92 -12.51 -6.75 6.02
C THR A 92 -11.25 -6.05 6.54
N GLY A 93 -10.68 -5.13 5.74
CA GLY A 93 -9.52 -4.32 6.11
C GLY A 93 -9.78 -3.41 7.30
N LEU A 94 -10.89 -2.66 7.31
CA LEU A 94 -11.23 -1.79 8.44
C LEU A 94 -11.46 -2.59 9.73
N LYS A 95 -12.12 -3.74 9.64
CA LYS A 95 -12.36 -4.61 10.80
C LYS A 95 -11.04 -5.12 11.39
N ILE A 96 -10.18 -5.71 10.57
CA ILE A 96 -8.90 -6.24 11.05
C ILE A 96 -7.98 -5.11 11.53
N PHE A 97 -7.94 -3.98 10.84
CA PHE A 97 -7.18 -2.84 11.30
C PHE A 97 -7.66 -2.36 12.68
N GLY A 98 -8.97 -2.17 12.85
CA GLY A 98 -9.58 -1.73 14.10
C GLY A 98 -9.37 -2.71 15.26
N ASP A 99 -9.46 -4.01 15.00
CA ASP A 99 -9.38 -5.05 16.02
C ASP A 99 -7.93 -5.42 16.38
N ARG A 100 -7.00 -5.37 15.41
CA ARG A 100 -5.66 -5.96 15.54
C ARG A 100 -4.49 -4.99 15.47
N ILE A 101 -4.63 -3.88 14.76
CA ILE A 101 -3.51 -2.96 14.45
C ILE A 101 -3.65 -1.65 15.22
N LEU A 102 -4.81 -1.00 15.12
CA LEU A 102 -5.07 0.30 15.75
C LEU A 102 -4.85 0.31 17.27
N PRO A 103 -5.22 -0.73 18.05
CA PRO A 103 -4.96 -0.74 19.49
C PRO A 103 -3.46 -0.68 19.81
N LYS A 104 -2.63 -1.38 19.04
CA LYS A 104 -1.17 -1.39 19.20
C LYS A 104 -0.55 -0.04 18.84
N LEU A 105 -1.01 0.56 17.75
CA LEU A 105 -0.59 1.91 17.36
C LEU A 105 -0.96 2.94 18.43
N ARG A 106 -2.17 2.84 19.01
CA ARG A 106 -2.58 3.73 20.10
C ARG A 106 -1.69 3.57 21.33
N GLU A 107 -1.34 2.35 21.71
CA GLU A 107 -0.44 2.11 22.84
C GLU A 107 0.97 2.65 22.57
N GLU A 108 1.47 2.51 21.34
CA GLU A 108 2.83 2.94 20.98
C GLU A 108 2.99 4.47 20.89
N PHE A 109 1.94 5.20 20.53
CA PHE A 109 1.96 6.65 20.30
C PHE A 109 1.10 7.45 21.31
N ALA A 110 0.71 6.82 22.43
CA ALA A 110 -0.01 7.47 23.53
C ALA A 110 0.88 8.38 24.40
#